data_AF-A0A9P7HKB0-F1
#
_entry.id   AF-A0A9P7HKB0-F1
#
_cell.length_a   1.000
_cell.length_b   1.000
_cell.length_c   1.000
_cell.angle_alpha   90.00
_cell.angle_beta   90.00
_cell.angle_gamma   90.00
#
_symmetry.space_group_name_H-M   'P 1'
#
loop_
_entity.id
_entity.type
_entity.pdbx_description
1 polymer ?
#
loop_
_entity_poly.entity_id
_entity_poly.type
_entity_poly.pdbx_seq_one_letter_code
_entity_poly.pdbx_strand_id
1 'polypeptide(L)'
;MTPAFLVHVRFFAEDNTDNIYFVAGKSHPITSNRISGNVRTSATRSKEDFDELGAKIEEAWYETLQATSPTEKPTWSDEDEKTRLIMVKFIPLVTIREGGMAAPQAGEEEAWLKEKLPHIDSMAKKGIEDFIDFRNEIKGNKG
;
A
#
# COMPACT_ATOMS: atom_id res chain seq x y z
N MET A 1 -7.22 7.77 -12.76
CA MET A 1 -6.15 7.98 -11.76
C MET A 1 -6.68 7.64 -10.38
N THR A 2 -5.90 7.00 -9.51
CA THR A 2 -6.28 6.81 -8.09
C THR A 2 -5.76 8.00 -7.27
N PRO A 3 -6.62 8.77 -6.58
CA PRO A 3 -6.16 9.88 -5.75
C PRO A 3 -5.29 9.43 -4.57
N ALA A 4 -4.31 10.25 -4.19
CA ALA A 4 -3.43 10.00 -3.05
C ALA A 4 -4.19 9.85 -1.73
N PHE A 5 -5.32 10.56 -1.59
CA PHE A 5 -6.22 10.45 -0.42
C PHE A 5 -6.68 8.99 -0.12
N LEU A 6 -6.79 8.14 -1.15
CA LEU A 6 -7.21 6.74 -1.02
C LEU A 6 -6.02 5.79 -0.73
N VAL A 7 -4.81 6.30 -0.54
CA VAL A 7 -3.58 5.50 -0.34
C VAL A 7 -3.08 5.74 1.08
N HIS A 8 -3.31 4.76 1.96
CA HIS A 8 -2.89 4.86 3.37
C HIS A 8 -1.71 3.93 3.61
N VAL A 9 -0.63 4.46 4.19
CA VAL A 9 0.57 3.69 4.55
C VAL A 9 0.81 3.81 6.05
N ARG A 10 1.02 2.67 6.71
CA ARG A 10 1.30 2.60 8.14
C ARG A 10 2.46 1.63 8.37
N PHE A 11 3.40 2.07 9.19
CA PHE A 11 4.53 1.25 9.64
C PHE A 11 4.23 0.71 11.03
N PHE A 12 4.51 -0.56 11.23
CA PHE A 12 4.46 -1.22 12.52
C PHE A 12 5.84 -1.81 12.77
N ALA A 13 6.47 -1.42 13.88
CA ALA A 13 7.68 -2.10 14.32
C ALA A 13 7.29 -3.52 14.70
N GLU A 14 7.99 -4.50 14.13
CA GLU A 14 7.77 -5.88 14.52
C GLU A 14 8.51 -6.18 15.81
N ASP A 15 7.77 -6.73 16.77
CA ASP A 15 8.32 -7.29 17.99
C ASP A 15 8.26 -8.82 17.89
N ASN A 16 9.42 -9.45 17.77
CA ASN A 16 9.57 -10.91 17.77
C ASN A 16 10.34 -11.40 19.00
N THR A 17 10.30 -10.64 20.10
CA THR A 17 10.95 -11.03 21.37
C THR A 17 10.47 -12.39 21.90
N ASP A 18 9.21 -12.73 21.66
CA ASP A 18 8.63 -14.03 22.03
C ASP A 18 9.02 -15.19 21.09
N ASN A 19 9.74 -14.91 20.00
CA ASN A 19 10.23 -15.89 19.01
C ASN A 19 9.13 -16.82 18.48
N ILE A 20 7.97 -16.23 18.18
CA ILE A 20 6.76 -16.94 17.72
C ILE A 20 6.67 -17.05 16.20
N TYR A 21 7.67 -16.56 15.48
CA TYR A 21 7.71 -16.60 14.03
C TYR A 21 8.56 -17.75 13.50
N PHE A 22 7.97 -18.58 12.63
CA PHE A 22 8.61 -19.77 12.06
C PHE A 22 8.51 -19.78 10.54
N VAL A 23 9.62 -20.12 9.88
CA VAL A 23 9.69 -20.35 8.43
C VAL A 23 10.14 -21.79 8.22
N ALA A 24 9.39 -22.56 7.43
CA ALA A 24 9.64 -23.98 7.18
C ALA A 24 9.81 -24.83 8.47
N GLY A 25 9.03 -24.49 9.52
CA GLY A 25 9.09 -25.18 10.82
C GLY A 25 10.31 -24.84 11.69
N LYS A 26 11.13 -23.87 11.29
CA LYS A 26 12.29 -23.39 12.06
C LYS A 26 12.03 -21.99 12.58
N SER A 27 12.43 -21.75 13.83
CA SER A 27 12.39 -20.42 14.44
C SER A 27 13.13 -19.43 13.56
N HIS A 28 12.51 -18.30 13.31
CA HIS A 28 13.12 -17.21 12.58
C HIS A 28 13.57 -16.13 13.58
N PRO A 29 14.88 -16.01 13.85
CA PRO A 29 15.39 -15.23 14.98
C PRO A 29 15.39 -13.71 14.74
N ILE A 30 15.14 -13.28 13.52
CA ILE A 30 15.22 -11.87 13.08
C ILE A 30 13.83 -11.37 12.67
N THR A 31 13.67 -10.05 12.69
CA THR A 31 12.54 -9.29 12.12
C THR A 31 12.15 -9.83 10.75
N SER A 32 10.87 -10.12 10.59
CA SER A 32 10.18 -10.44 9.35
C SER A 32 9.57 -9.19 8.73
N ASN A 33 10.33 -8.48 7.89
CA ASN A 33 9.75 -7.39 7.11
C ASN A 33 8.67 -7.94 6.16
N ARG A 34 7.48 -7.33 6.22
CA ARG A 34 6.32 -7.72 5.42
C ARG A 34 5.54 -6.51 4.97
N ILE A 35 5.08 -6.54 3.74
CA ILE A 35 4.16 -5.54 3.20
C ILE A 35 2.82 -6.21 2.95
N SER A 36 1.77 -5.67 3.54
CA SER A 36 0.38 -6.14 3.36
C SER A 36 -0.46 -5.00 2.82
N GLY A 37 -0.96 -5.14 1.59
CA GLY A 37 -1.86 -4.17 0.98
C GLY A 37 -3.31 -4.61 1.06
N ASN A 38 -4.20 -3.78 1.57
CA ASN A 38 -5.64 -3.96 1.35
C ASN A 38 -5.98 -3.31 0.02
N VAL A 39 -6.42 -4.11 -0.96
CA VAL A 39 -6.58 -3.65 -2.35
C VAL A 39 -8.01 -3.77 -2.82
N ARG A 40 -8.48 -2.74 -3.52
CA ARG A 40 -9.78 -2.78 -4.20
C ARG A 40 -9.70 -3.71 -5.40
N THR A 41 -10.66 -4.61 -5.52
CA THR A 41 -10.78 -5.55 -6.64
C THR A 41 -11.77 -5.03 -7.68
N SER A 42 -11.57 -5.42 -8.93
CA SER A 42 -12.53 -5.25 -10.02
C SER A 42 -12.39 -6.43 -10.97
N ALA A 43 -13.41 -6.68 -11.81
CA ALA A 43 -13.31 -7.69 -12.87
C ALA A 43 -12.20 -7.40 -13.89
N THR A 44 -11.71 -6.15 -13.93
CA THR A 44 -10.65 -5.69 -14.83
C THR A 44 -9.24 -5.87 -14.26
N ARG A 45 -9.08 -6.27 -12.98
CA ARG A 45 -7.79 -6.54 -12.37
C ARG A 45 -7.55 -8.04 -12.31
N SER A 46 -6.60 -8.49 -13.12
CA SER A 46 -6.13 -9.87 -13.20
C SER A 46 -5.16 -10.20 -12.07
N LYS A 47 -4.79 -11.48 -11.94
CA LYS A 47 -3.74 -11.90 -11.02
C LYS A 47 -2.40 -11.28 -11.43
N GLU A 48 -2.14 -11.22 -12.73
CA GLU A 48 -0.91 -10.71 -13.32
C GLU A 48 -0.71 -9.23 -12.97
N ASP A 49 -1.78 -8.42 -12.96
CA ASP A 49 -1.72 -7.02 -12.50
C ASP A 49 -1.28 -6.91 -11.03
N PHE A 50 -1.74 -7.82 -10.18
CA PHE A 50 -1.36 -7.84 -8.76
C PHE A 50 0.06 -8.40 -8.56
N ASP A 51 0.49 -9.38 -9.35
CA ASP A 51 1.85 -9.89 -9.32
C ASP A 51 2.85 -8.80 -9.77
N GLU A 52 2.53 -8.04 -10.83
CA GLU A 52 3.32 -6.89 -11.27
C GLU A 52 3.39 -5.81 -10.20
N LEU A 53 2.27 -5.48 -9.56
CA LEU A 53 2.26 -4.53 -8.43
C LEU A 53 3.12 -5.03 -7.26
N GLY A 54 3.05 -6.33 -6.95
CA GLY A 54 3.86 -6.97 -5.92
C GLY A 54 5.36 -6.82 -6.19
N ALA A 55 5.78 -7.10 -7.42
CA ALA A 55 7.17 -6.95 -7.85
C ALA A 55 7.66 -5.50 -7.76
N LYS A 56 6.84 -4.52 -8.19
CA LYS A 56 7.18 -3.08 -8.09
C LYS A 56 7.34 -2.62 -6.64
N ILE A 57 6.51 -3.13 -5.73
CA ILE A 57 6.61 -2.83 -4.30
C ILE A 57 7.88 -3.44 -3.70
N GLU A 58 8.22 -4.67 -4.09
CA GLU A 58 9.45 -5.33 -3.67
C GLU A 58 10.70 -4.58 -4.17
N GLU A 59 10.72 -4.17 -5.44
CA GLU A 59 11.78 -3.35 -6.00
C GLU A 59 11.93 -2.02 -5.23
N ALA A 60 10.82 -1.30 -5.03
CA ALA A 60 10.82 -0.04 -4.30
C ALA A 60 11.31 -0.18 -2.84
N TRP A 61 11.04 -1.31 -2.18
CA TRP A 61 11.55 -1.60 -0.83
C TRP A 61 13.09 -1.63 -0.81
N TYR A 62 13.70 -2.40 -1.70
CA TYR A 62 15.15 -2.51 -1.76
C TYR A 62 15.82 -1.22 -2.25
N GLU A 63 15.22 -0.52 -3.21
CA GLU A 63 15.68 0.80 -3.66
C GLU A 63 15.67 1.82 -2.50
N THR A 64 14.56 1.91 -1.76
CA THR A 64 14.40 2.86 -0.64
C THR A 64 15.42 2.61 0.46
N LEU A 65 15.70 1.35 0.77
CA LEU A 65 16.68 0.97 1.78
C LEU A 65 18.13 0.99 1.28
N GLN A 66 18.34 1.27 -0.02
CA GLN A 66 19.64 1.17 -0.68
C GLN A 66 20.29 -0.22 -0.47
N ALA A 67 19.46 -1.25 -0.46
CA ALA A 67 19.83 -2.65 -0.26
C ALA A 67 19.76 -3.42 -1.59
N THR A 68 20.55 -4.48 -1.72
CA THR A 68 20.51 -5.36 -2.90
C THR A 68 19.49 -6.47 -2.68
N SER A 69 18.65 -6.74 -3.68
CA SER A 69 17.68 -7.84 -3.64
C SER A 69 18.38 -9.20 -3.43
N PRO A 70 17.77 -10.15 -2.70
CA PRO A 70 18.27 -11.52 -2.57
C PRO A 70 18.58 -12.20 -3.91
N THR A 71 17.84 -11.89 -4.97
CA THR A 71 18.02 -12.50 -6.29
C THR A 71 19.29 -12.03 -7.01
N GLU A 72 19.84 -10.88 -6.62
CA GLU A 72 21.00 -10.25 -7.25
C GLU A 72 22.27 -10.44 -6.43
N LYS A 73 22.16 -11.02 -5.23
CA LYS A 73 23.27 -11.12 -4.28
C LYS A 73 23.87 -12.53 -4.26
N PRO A 74 25.20 -12.68 -4.42
CA PRO A 74 25.84 -14.00 -4.44
C PRO A 74 25.99 -14.64 -3.04
N THR A 75 25.98 -13.84 -1.98
CA THR A 75 26.14 -14.29 -0.59
C THR A 75 25.20 -13.51 0.34
N TRP A 76 24.74 -14.14 1.40
CA TRP A 76 23.77 -13.55 2.34
C TRP A 76 24.37 -13.41 3.74
N SER A 77 24.34 -12.21 4.30
CA SER A 77 24.87 -11.88 5.62
C SER A 77 23.78 -11.58 6.64
N ASP A 78 24.14 -11.51 7.93
CA ASP A 78 23.20 -11.13 8.99
C ASP A 78 22.68 -9.69 8.82
N GLU A 79 23.45 -8.80 8.18
CA GLU A 79 22.99 -7.44 7.88
C GLU A 79 21.93 -7.44 6.78
N ASP A 80 22.09 -8.30 5.77
CA ASP A 80 21.12 -8.45 4.69
C ASP A 80 19.78 -8.95 5.22
N GLU A 81 19.83 -9.87 6.19
CA GLU A 81 18.63 -10.43 6.83
C GLU A 81 17.77 -9.36 7.50
N LYS A 82 18.37 -8.28 8.06
CA LYS A 82 17.61 -7.17 8.68
C LYS A 82 16.73 -6.43 7.68
N THR A 83 17.15 -6.37 6.41
CA THR A 83 16.41 -5.71 5.33
C THR A 83 15.64 -6.68 4.45
N ARG A 84 15.72 -8.00 4.72
CA ARG A 84 15.05 -9.00 3.88
C ARG A 84 13.55 -8.79 3.90
N LEU A 85 12.96 -8.60 2.72
CA LEU A 85 11.53 -8.62 2.57
C LEU A 85 11.04 -10.07 2.47
N ILE A 86 10.19 -10.49 3.40
CA ILE A 86 9.69 -11.87 3.46
C ILE A 86 8.53 -12.08 2.48
N MET A 87 7.64 -11.09 2.40
CA MET A 87 6.47 -11.17 1.54
C MET A 87 5.90 -9.79 1.24
N VAL A 88 5.37 -9.66 0.03
CA VAL A 88 4.33 -8.71 -0.33
C VAL A 88 3.05 -9.52 -0.51
N LYS A 89 1.98 -9.16 0.19
CA LYS A 89 0.67 -9.80 0.04
C LYS A 89 -0.45 -8.79 -0.12
N PHE A 90 -1.49 -9.20 -0.81
CA PHE A 90 -2.69 -8.39 -1.01
C PHE A 90 -3.92 -9.08 -0.41
N ILE A 91 -4.72 -8.30 0.31
CA ILE A 91 -5.99 -8.72 0.90
C ILE A 91 -7.10 -8.00 0.12
N PRO A 92 -8.07 -8.73 -0.48
CA PRO A 92 -9.14 -8.11 -1.24
C PRO A 92 -10.07 -7.33 -0.33
N LEU A 93 -10.31 -6.07 -0.70
CA LEU A 93 -11.19 -5.17 0.01
C LEU A 93 -12.60 -5.23 -0.61
N VAL A 94 -13.53 -5.89 0.07
CA VAL A 94 -14.94 -5.97 -0.38
C VAL A 94 -15.62 -4.60 -0.26
N THR A 95 -15.35 -3.87 0.82
CA THR A 95 -15.86 -2.51 1.02
C THR A 95 -14.99 -1.73 2.00
N ILE A 96 -14.98 -0.41 1.86
CA ILE A 96 -14.45 0.51 2.86
C ILE A 96 -15.23 1.83 2.77
N ARG A 97 -15.32 2.53 3.91
CA ARG A 97 -15.78 3.91 3.97
C ARG A 97 -14.66 4.80 4.47
N GLU A 98 -14.21 5.72 3.64
CA GLU A 98 -13.10 6.64 3.92
C GLU A 98 -13.62 8.08 3.90
N GLY A 99 -13.30 8.86 4.94
CA GLY A 99 -13.76 10.25 5.03
C GLY A 99 -15.30 10.41 4.97
N GLY A 100 -16.05 9.36 5.35
CA GLY A 100 -17.50 9.32 5.25
C GLY A 100 -18.06 8.93 3.87
N MET A 101 -17.22 8.55 2.91
CA MET A 101 -17.61 8.13 1.56
C MET A 101 -17.32 6.64 1.37
N ALA A 102 -18.21 5.90 0.71
CA ALA A 102 -17.82 4.58 0.21
C ALA A 102 -16.73 4.77 -0.85
N ALA A 103 -15.65 3.99 -0.77
CA ALA A 103 -14.60 4.03 -1.79
C ALA A 103 -15.14 3.53 -3.14
N PRO A 104 -14.59 4.03 -4.26
CA PRO A 104 -15.03 3.61 -5.58
C PRO A 104 -14.62 2.17 -5.87
N GLN A 105 -15.35 1.51 -6.77
CA GLN A 105 -14.81 0.34 -7.46
C GLN A 105 -13.50 0.72 -8.17
N ALA A 106 -12.55 -0.21 -8.23
CA ALA A 106 -11.30 0.03 -8.93
C ALA A 106 -11.54 0.32 -10.42
N GLY A 107 -11.01 1.44 -10.91
CA GLY A 107 -11.18 1.90 -12.30
C GLY A 107 -12.34 2.89 -12.49
N GLU A 108 -13.20 3.08 -11.50
CA GLU A 108 -14.36 3.98 -11.57
C GLU A 108 -14.14 5.31 -10.82
N GLU A 109 -12.88 5.63 -10.49
CA GLU A 109 -12.53 6.81 -9.70
C GLU A 109 -13.04 8.13 -10.32
N GLU A 110 -13.04 8.27 -11.64
CA GLU A 110 -13.47 9.51 -12.29
C GLU A 110 -14.96 9.81 -12.07
N ALA A 111 -15.82 8.81 -12.28
CA ALA A 111 -17.25 8.94 -12.06
C ALA A 111 -17.57 9.20 -10.58
N TRP A 112 -16.89 8.44 -9.70
CA TRP A 112 -17.01 8.62 -8.26
C TRP A 112 -16.53 10.01 -7.80
N LEU A 113 -15.43 10.53 -8.34
CA LEU A 113 -14.93 11.87 -8.00
C LEU A 113 -15.95 12.95 -8.37
N LYS A 114 -16.58 12.85 -9.55
CA LYS A 114 -17.65 13.78 -9.96
C LYS A 114 -18.83 13.74 -8.98
N GLU A 115 -19.21 12.55 -8.54
CA GLU A 115 -20.28 12.36 -7.55
C GLU A 115 -19.93 12.92 -6.17
N LYS A 116 -18.68 12.70 -5.71
CA LYS A 116 -18.25 13.06 -4.35
C LYS A 116 -17.69 14.47 -4.22
N LEU A 117 -17.45 15.18 -5.33
CA LEU A 117 -16.90 16.53 -5.33
C LEU A 117 -17.66 17.50 -4.39
N PRO A 118 -19.01 17.52 -4.31
CA PRO A 118 -19.71 18.39 -3.36
C PRO A 118 -19.39 18.08 -1.88
N HIS A 119 -19.23 16.80 -1.54
CA HIS A 119 -18.83 16.38 -0.19
C HIS A 119 -17.40 16.79 0.11
N ILE A 120 -16.47 16.53 -0.82
CA ILE A 120 -15.06 16.92 -0.71
C ILE A 120 -14.93 18.43 -0.51
N ASP A 121 -15.62 19.23 -1.33
CA ASP A 121 -15.64 20.69 -1.21
C ASP A 121 -16.23 21.15 0.13
N SER A 122 -17.27 20.48 0.64
CA SER A 122 -17.85 20.79 1.95
C SER A 122 -16.86 20.54 3.08
N MET A 123 -16.19 19.38 3.08
CA MET A 123 -15.21 19.01 4.11
C MET A 123 -13.98 19.91 4.08
N ALA A 124 -13.49 20.26 2.89
CA ALA A 124 -12.40 21.22 2.73
C ALA A 124 -12.78 22.62 3.25
N LYS A 125 -13.99 23.11 2.97
CA LYS A 125 -14.50 24.40 3.48
C LYS A 125 -14.62 24.44 5.01
N LYS A 126 -14.77 23.27 5.67
CA LYS A 126 -14.77 23.15 7.13
C LYS A 126 -13.35 23.18 7.73
N GLY A 127 -12.30 23.26 6.91
CA GLY A 127 -10.92 23.33 7.38
C GLY A 127 -10.28 21.96 7.66
N ILE A 128 -10.85 20.86 7.15
CA ILE A 128 -10.25 19.53 7.36
C ILE A 128 -9.11 19.34 6.35
N GLU A 129 -7.88 19.29 6.86
CA GLU A 129 -6.62 19.36 6.09
C GLU A 129 -6.54 18.31 4.97
N ASP A 130 -6.77 17.03 5.29
CA ASP A 130 -6.73 15.95 4.29
C ASP A 130 -7.70 16.19 3.11
N PHE A 131 -8.86 16.82 3.38
CA PHE A 131 -9.83 17.17 2.33
C PHE A 131 -9.45 18.43 1.55
N ILE A 132 -8.70 19.35 2.16
CA ILE A 132 -8.13 20.51 1.45
C ILE A 132 -7.10 20.01 0.44
N ASP A 133 -6.19 19.14 0.86
CA ASP A 133 -5.16 18.57 -0.02
C ASP A 133 -5.78 17.72 -1.11
N PHE A 134 -6.74 16.87 -0.75
CA PHE A 134 -7.47 16.06 -1.73
C PHE A 134 -8.19 16.93 -2.77
N ARG A 135 -8.85 18.02 -2.34
CA ARG A 135 -9.50 18.97 -3.25
C ARG A 135 -8.48 19.65 -4.18
N ASN A 136 -7.31 20.01 -3.65
CA ASN A 136 -6.25 20.65 -4.43
C ASN A 136 -5.67 19.69 -5.46
N GLU A 137 -5.44 18.43 -5.10
CA GLU A 137 -5.02 17.36 -6.02
C GLU A 137 -6.00 17.22 -7.19
N ILE A 138 -7.30 17.10 -6.90
CA ILE A 138 -8.34 16.97 -7.94
C ILE A 138 -8.35 18.18 -8.88
N LYS A 139 -8.16 19.39 -8.35
CA LYS A 139 -8.18 20.62 -9.15
C LYS A 139 -6.89 20.86 -9.94
N GLY A 140 -5.75 20.45 -9.38
CA GLY A 140 -4.44 20.51 -10.03
C GLY A 140 -4.32 19.53 -11.20
N ASN A 141 -5.04 18.40 -11.13
CA ASN A 141 -5.12 17.40 -12.20
C ASN A 141 -6.07 17.76 -13.36
N LYS A 142 -6.38 19.04 -13.57
CA LYS A 142 -6.95 19.50 -14.85
C LYS A 142 -5.83 19.53 -15.91
N GLY A 143 -5.40 18.35 -16.35
CA GLY A 143 -4.59 18.10 -17.55
C GLY A 143 -5.38 17.25 -18.52
#